data_AF-A0A916TVX7-F1
#
_entry.id   AF-A0A916TVX7-F1
#
_cell.length_a   1.000
_cell.length_b   1.000
_cell.length_c   1.000
_cell.angle_alpha   90.00
_cell.angle_beta   90.00
_cell.angle_gamma   90.00
#
_symmetry.space_group_name_H-M   'P 1'
#
loop_
_entity.id
_entity.type
_entity.pdbx_description
1 polymer ?
#
loop_
_entity_poly.entity_id
_entity_poly.type
_entity_poly.pdbx_seq_one_letter_code
_entity_poly.pdbx_strand_id
1 'polypeptide(L)'
;MLLAAIEAGGTKFVCGVGNAETGSLETTSIPTRDPDATFADVEAFFRAATRRFGLIQGIGIGSFGPIDLDPASPGYGRILRTPKPFWEQCDLIARARRIAAVPIELDTDVNSAALAEAAAAGPDISTLAYVTVGTGIGVGIIAGGKPLHGFGHPEAGHGFPRRHEAHRDFPGICPFHGDCYEGLASGKAVEAAWGTTSSHLPEDHPFWEVESHYLAQLCASLFLTVAPQRIVLGGGVMKQQRLFPLIRRKTLDLLAGYVAALPDMDAHILPPLCQEPSGLIGAYILAANALAANGRASPYSGGKPEQCRTVRW
;
A
#
# COMPACT_ATOMS: atom_id res chain seq x y z
N MET A 1 -10.36 -17.29 15.24
CA MET A 1 -10.71 -15.85 15.40
C MET A 1 -11.07 -15.29 14.04
N LEU A 2 -12.21 -14.64 13.84
CA LEU A 2 -12.56 -14.10 12.52
C LEU A 2 -12.19 -12.62 12.45
N LEU A 3 -11.33 -12.25 11.51
CA LEU A 3 -10.95 -10.86 11.23
C LEU A 3 -11.61 -10.39 9.94
N ALA A 4 -11.89 -9.10 9.87
CA ALA A 4 -12.34 -8.43 8.65
C ALA A 4 -11.25 -7.50 8.13
N ALA A 5 -10.94 -7.61 6.84
CA ALA A 5 -9.97 -6.78 6.16
C ALA A 5 -10.67 -5.97 5.06
N ILE A 6 -10.36 -4.67 5.00
CA ILE A 6 -10.83 -3.75 3.98
C ILE A 6 -9.62 -3.06 3.35
N GLU A 7 -9.29 -3.44 2.11
CA GLU A 7 -8.39 -2.67 1.25
C GLU A 7 -9.23 -1.69 0.43
N ALA A 8 -9.35 -0.46 0.90
CA ALA A 8 -10.09 0.60 0.26
C ALA A 8 -9.24 1.25 -0.85
N GLY A 9 -9.41 0.77 -2.08
CA GLY A 9 -8.77 1.34 -3.28
C GLY A 9 -9.61 2.40 -3.99
N GLY A 10 -8.99 3.11 -4.93
CA GLY A 10 -9.65 4.18 -5.69
C GLY A 10 -10.65 3.74 -6.73
N THR A 11 -10.50 2.54 -7.25
CA THR A 11 -11.38 1.99 -8.31
C THR A 11 -12.24 0.86 -7.76
N LYS A 12 -11.72 0.13 -6.78
CA LYS A 12 -12.41 -0.95 -6.10
C LYS A 12 -11.93 -1.06 -4.65
N PHE A 13 -12.80 -1.54 -3.78
CA PHE A 13 -12.47 -2.08 -2.47
C PHE A 13 -12.29 -3.58 -2.61
N VAL A 14 -11.25 -4.11 -1.98
CA VAL A 14 -11.11 -5.55 -1.77
C VAL A 14 -11.41 -5.81 -0.30
N CYS A 15 -12.43 -6.62 -0.03
CA CYS A 15 -12.83 -6.97 1.33
C CYS A 15 -12.64 -8.46 1.55
N GLY A 16 -12.25 -8.86 2.75
CA GLY A 16 -12.10 -10.27 3.09
C GLY A 16 -12.40 -10.58 4.55
N VAL A 17 -12.79 -11.83 4.81
CA VAL A 17 -12.87 -12.40 6.15
C VAL A 17 -11.92 -13.60 6.29
N GLY A 18 -11.22 -13.70 7.42
CA GLY A 18 -10.16 -14.69 7.57
C GLY A 18 -9.33 -14.48 8.83
N ASN A 19 -8.20 -15.16 8.92
CA ASN A 19 -7.15 -14.98 9.94
C ASN A 19 -5.87 -15.69 9.49
N ALA A 20 -4.80 -15.59 10.28
CA ALA A 20 -3.51 -16.23 10.03
C ALA A 20 -3.56 -17.76 9.84
N GLU A 21 -4.45 -18.43 10.57
CA GLU A 21 -4.55 -19.90 10.54
C GLU A 21 -5.28 -20.37 9.28
N THR A 22 -6.25 -19.59 8.81
CA THR A 22 -7.12 -19.94 7.69
C THR A 22 -6.72 -19.30 6.37
N GLY A 23 -5.89 -18.25 6.39
CA GLY A 23 -5.85 -17.28 5.30
C GLY A 23 -7.20 -16.61 5.09
N SER A 24 -7.44 -16.08 3.88
CA SER A 24 -8.74 -15.59 3.46
C SER A 24 -9.75 -16.74 3.30
N LEU A 25 -10.84 -16.72 4.06
CA LEU A 25 -11.96 -17.66 3.91
C LEU A 25 -12.90 -17.24 2.78
N GLU A 26 -13.12 -15.94 2.64
CA GLU A 26 -13.94 -15.36 1.59
C GLU A 26 -13.44 -13.94 1.30
N THR A 27 -13.33 -13.60 0.01
CA THR A 27 -12.99 -12.27 -0.46
C THR A 27 -14.01 -11.76 -1.47
N THR A 28 -14.21 -10.45 -1.55
CA THR A 28 -15.01 -9.80 -2.59
C THR A 28 -14.31 -8.56 -3.12
N SER A 29 -14.66 -8.17 -4.35
CA SER A 29 -14.25 -6.93 -4.98
C SER A 29 -15.48 -6.06 -5.21
N ILE A 30 -15.52 -4.90 -4.58
CA ILE A 30 -16.64 -3.96 -4.63
C ILE A 30 -16.18 -2.71 -5.40
N PRO A 31 -16.85 -2.30 -6.50
CA PRO A 31 -16.51 -1.07 -7.20
C PRO A 31 -16.59 0.16 -6.28
N THR A 32 -15.55 1.00 -6.29
CA THR A 32 -15.55 2.24 -5.51
C THR A 32 -16.49 3.24 -6.18
N ARG A 33 -17.56 3.60 -5.47
CA ARG A 33 -18.56 4.60 -5.88
C ARG A 33 -18.51 5.78 -4.91
N ASP A 34 -19.64 6.40 -4.60
CA ASP A 34 -19.73 7.27 -3.42
C ASP A 34 -19.58 6.44 -2.13
N PRO A 35 -19.23 7.09 -1.00
CA PRO A 35 -19.02 6.38 0.25
C PRO A 35 -20.25 5.62 0.77
N ASP A 36 -21.48 6.11 0.57
CA ASP A 36 -22.69 5.47 1.09
C ASP A 36 -22.97 4.17 0.34
N ALA A 37 -23.00 4.23 -0.99
CA ALA A 37 -23.24 3.05 -1.81
C ALA A 37 -22.12 2.01 -1.65
N THR A 38 -20.86 2.45 -1.56
CA THR A 38 -19.72 1.54 -1.38
C THR A 38 -19.80 0.83 -0.02
N PHE A 39 -20.01 1.57 1.07
CA PHE A 39 -20.09 0.95 2.40
C PHE A 39 -21.36 0.12 2.60
N ALA A 40 -22.47 0.41 1.90
CA ALA A 40 -23.65 -0.44 1.94
C ALA A 40 -23.34 -1.87 1.46
N ASP A 41 -22.57 -2.01 0.38
CA ASP A 41 -22.13 -3.31 -0.14
C ASP A 41 -21.11 -3.98 0.79
N VAL A 42 -20.16 -3.20 1.34
CA VAL A 42 -19.17 -3.69 2.32
C VAL A 42 -19.88 -4.27 3.55
N GLU A 43 -20.84 -3.52 4.11
CA GLU A 43 -21.63 -3.98 5.25
C GLU A 43 -22.47 -5.22 4.89
N ALA A 44 -23.04 -5.28 3.68
CA ALA A 44 -23.79 -6.45 3.22
C ALA A 44 -22.91 -7.71 3.14
N PHE A 45 -21.70 -7.57 2.60
CA PHE A 45 -20.70 -8.63 2.53
C PHE A 45 -20.36 -9.16 3.93
N PHE A 46 -19.96 -8.28 4.86
CA PHE A 46 -19.57 -8.71 6.21
C PHE A 46 -20.72 -9.27 7.05
N ARG A 47 -21.96 -8.78 6.86
CA ARG A 47 -23.15 -9.40 7.46
C ARG A 47 -23.36 -10.83 6.95
N ALA A 48 -23.19 -11.07 5.66
CA ALA A 48 -23.34 -12.40 5.08
C ALA A 48 -22.21 -13.35 5.51
N ALA A 49 -20.98 -12.85 5.60
CA ALA A 49 -19.83 -13.59 6.11
C ALA A 49 -20.00 -13.96 7.60
N THR A 50 -20.49 -13.02 8.42
CA THR A 50 -20.73 -13.25 9.85
C THR A 50 -21.71 -14.40 10.10
N ARG A 51 -22.76 -14.50 9.27
CA ARG A 51 -23.74 -15.61 9.33
C ARG A 51 -23.12 -16.97 8.96
N ARG A 52 -22.08 -16.99 8.13
CA ARG A 52 -21.45 -18.21 7.61
C ARG A 52 -20.28 -18.69 8.47
N PHE A 53 -19.47 -17.75 8.97
CA PHE A 53 -18.18 -18.06 9.60
C PHE A 53 -18.09 -17.62 11.07
N GLY A 54 -19.12 -16.96 11.61
CA GLY A 54 -19.17 -16.50 12.99
C GLY A 54 -18.84 -15.01 13.14
N LEU A 55 -18.78 -14.53 14.39
CA LEU A 55 -18.61 -13.11 14.69
C LEU A 55 -17.21 -12.60 14.36
N ILE A 56 -17.15 -11.47 13.66
CA ILE A 56 -15.93 -10.69 13.46
C ILE A 56 -15.45 -10.18 14.83
N GLN A 57 -14.15 -10.30 15.10
CA GLN A 57 -13.52 -9.91 16.36
C GLN A 57 -12.61 -8.68 16.23
N GLY A 58 -12.22 -8.31 15.01
CA GLY A 58 -11.42 -7.13 14.72
C GLY A 58 -11.54 -6.74 13.25
N ILE A 59 -11.39 -5.45 12.96
CA ILE A 59 -11.43 -4.90 11.61
C ILE A 59 -10.12 -4.16 11.34
N GLY A 60 -9.54 -4.36 10.17
CA GLY A 60 -8.40 -3.58 9.71
C GLY A 60 -8.70 -2.97 8.36
N ILE A 61 -8.23 -1.73 8.18
CA ILE A 61 -8.53 -0.92 7.01
C ILE A 61 -7.23 -0.36 6.47
N GLY A 62 -6.87 -0.74 5.24
CA GLY A 62 -5.87 -0.05 4.45
C GLY A 62 -6.59 0.81 3.41
N SER A 63 -6.56 2.13 3.52
CA SER A 63 -7.30 3.01 2.62
C SER A 63 -6.41 3.91 1.79
N PHE A 64 -6.86 4.23 0.58
CA PHE A 64 -6.29 5.35 -0.15
C PHE A 64 -6.39 6.64 0.68
N GLY A 65 -5.43 7.54 0.47
CA GLY A 65 -5.34 8.80 1.20
C GLY A 65 -5.47 10.06 0.35
N PRO A 66 -4.98 11.20 0.89
CA PRO A 66 -4.38 11.32 2.22
C PRO A 66 -5.39 11.08 3.36
N ILE A 67 -4.94 10.51 4.48
CA ILE A 67 -5.79 10.20 5.66
C ILE A 67 -5.23 10.87 6.90
N ASP A 68 -6.11 11.40 7.74
CA ASP A 68 -5.75 11.78 9.11
C ASP A 68 -5.56 10.53 9.98
N LEU A 69 -4.31 10.18 10.24
CA LEU A 69 -3.92 9.01 11.03
C LEU A 69 -3.47 9.36 12.45
N ASP A 70 -3.54 10.63 12.86
CA ASP A 70 -3.20 11.04 14.22
C ASP A 70 -4.35 10.68 15.18
N PRO A 71 -4.16 9.72 16.12
CA PRO A 71 -5.23 9.33 17.05
C PRO A 71 -5.67 10.47 17.98
N ALA A 72 -4.86 11.52 18.14
CA ALA A 72 -5.22 12.71 18.92
C ALA A 72 -6.05 13.73 18.11
N SER A 73 -6.11 13.59 16.79
CA SER A 73 -6.87 14.50 15.94
C SER A 73 -8.38 14.24 16.07
N PRO A 74 -9.23 15.29 16.15
CA PRO A 74 -10.68 15.13 16.05
C PRO A 74 -11.13 14.63 14.67
N GLY A 75 -10.23 14.67 13.68
CA GLY A 75 -10.42 14.15 12.33
C GLY A 75 -9.90 12.74 12.11
N TYR A 76 -9.40 12.05 13.15
CA TYR A 76 -8.82 10.70 13.02
C TYR A 76 -9.71 9.77 12.19
N GLY A 77 -9.11 9.19 11.15
CA GLY A 77 -9.73 8.29 10.21
C GLY A 77 -10.56 8.93 9.11
N ARG A 78 -10.48 10.25 8.95
CA ARG A 78 -11.07 10.96 7.80
C ARG A 78 -10.10 11.02 6.64
N ILE A 79 -10.66 10.82 5.45
CA ILE A 79 -9.97 11.14 4.20
C ILE A 79 -9.89 12.68 4.08
N LEU A 80 -8.71 13.19 3.79
CA LEU A 80 -8.44 14.60 3.60
C LEU A 80 -8.73 15.02 2.15
N ARG A 81 -8.02 16.02 1.63
CA ARG A 81 -8.21 16.45 0.23
C ARG A 81 -7.81 15.34 -0.73
N THR A 82 -8.76 14.88 -1.53
CA THR A 82 -8.55 13.80 -2.50
C THR A 82 -9.20 14.17 -3.83
N PRO A 83 -8.61 13.81 -4.99
CA PRO A 83 -9.25 14.02 -6.29
C PRO A 83 -10.46 13.09 -6.51
N LYS A 84 -10.75 12.17 -5.58
CA LYS A 84 -11.88 11.23 -5.69
C LYS A 84 -13.18 11.91 -5.26
N PRO A 85 -14.19 12.01 -6.15
CA PRO A 85 -15.45 12.67 -5.83
C PRO A 85 -16.10 12.08 -4.57
N PHE A 86 -16.64 12.95 -3.71
CA PHE A 86 -17.42 12.60 -2.51
C PHE A 86 -16.67 11.94 -1.34
N TRP A 87 -15.38 11.61 -1.49
CA TRP A 87 -14.61 10.93 -0.44
C TRP A 87 -13.93 11.88 0.54
N GLU A 88 -13.74 13.15 0.19
CA GLU A 88 -13.21 14.15 1.12
C GLU A 88 -14.09 14.25 2.39
N GLN A 89 -13.46 14.26 3.56
CA GLN A 89 -14.08 14.21 4.89
C GLN A 89 -14.87 12.92 5.22
N CYS A 90 -14.77 11.86 4.39
CA CYS A 90 -15.37 10.57 4.72
C CYS A 90 -14.67 9.95 5.95
N ASP A 91 -15.43 9.69 7.02
CA ASP A 91 -14.96 9.07 8.27
C ASP A 91 -14.99 7.54 8.16
N LEU A 92 -13.85 6.93 7.86
CA LEU A 92 -13.72 5.49 7.62
C LEU A 92 -13.97 4.67 8.89
N ILE A 93 -13.58 5.19 10.05
CA ILE A 93 -13.74 4.51 11.34
C ILE A 93 -15.23 4.45 11.70
N ALA A 94 -15.96 5.56 11.56
CA ALA A 94 -17.39 5.59 11.81
C ALA A 94 -18.15 4.61 10.90
N ARG A 95 -17.73 4.50 9.63
CA ARG A 95 -18.31 3.53 8.68
C ARG A 95 -18.02 2.09 9.12
N ALA A 96 -16.78 1.79 9.48
CA ALA A 96 -16.37 0.45 9.91
C ALA A 96 -17.08 0.01 11.20
N ARG A 97 -17.35 0.92 12.13
CA ARG A 97 -18.14 0.64 13.35
C ARG A 97 -19.55 0.15 13.07
N ARG A 98 -20.12 0.43 11.89
CA ARG A 98 -21.44 -0.08 11.48
C ARG A 98 -21.40 -1.55 11.07
N ILE A 99 -20.22 -2.07 10.73
CA ILE A 99 -20.00 -3.48 10.42
C ILE A 99 -20.04 -4.31 11.70
N ALA A 100 -19.21 -3.93 12.68
CA ALA A 100 -19.16 -4.57 14.00
C ALA A 100 -18.56 -3.60 15.04
N ALA A 101 -19.05 -3.69 16.28
CA ALA A 101 -18.55 -2.92 17.42
C ALA A 101 -17.32 -3.61 18.04
N VAL A 102 -16.22 -3.64 17.28
CA VAL A 102 -14.97 -4.34 17.63
C VAL A 102 -13.76 -3.41 17.47
N PRO A 103 -12.57 -3.81 17.95
CA PRO A 103 -11.33 -3.10 17.64
C PRO A 103 -11.14 -2.85 16.14
N ILE A 104 -10.77 -1.62 15.80
CA ILE A 104 -10.50 -1.17 14.43
C ILE A 104 -9.12 -0.53 14.39
N GLU A 105 -8.29 -0.92 13.43
CA GLU A 105 -7.05 -0.24 13.09
C GLU A 105 -7.08 0.20 11.63
N LEU A 106 -6.57 1.40 11.37
CA LEU A 106 -6.63 2.06 10.08
C LEU A 106 -5.23 2.57 9.74
N ASP A 107 -4.81 2.33 8.50
CA ASP A 107 -3.65 2.95 7.90
C ASP A 107 -3.92 3.18 6.39
N THR A 108 -2.92 3.69 5.68
CA THR A 108 -2.98 3.78 4.22
C THR A 108 -2.95 2.40 3.57
N ASP A 109 -3.49 2.30 2.36
CA ASP A 109 -3.44 1.10 1.51
C ASP A 109 -1.99 0.64 1.25
N VAL A 110 -1.08 1.58 1.02
CA VAL A 110 0.34 1.30 0.81
C VAL A 110 1.09 0.92 2.08
N ASN A 111 0.76 1.49 3.25
CA ASN A 111 1.34 1.03 4.52
C ASN A 111 0.81 -0.35 4.91
N SER A 112 -0.47 -0.61 4.65
CA SER A 112 -1.07 -1.95 4.78
C SER A 112 -0.29 -2.95 3.93
N ALA A 113 -0.08 -2.67 2.65
CA ALA A 113 0.73 -3.52 1.78
C ALA A 113 2.19 -3.66 2.27
N ALA A 114 2.80 -2.57 2.74
CA ALA A 114 4.17 -2.61 3.28
C ALA A 114 4.29 -3.51 4.52
N LEU A 115 3.29 -3.52 5.41
CA LEU A 115 3.23 -4.43 6.56
C LEU A 115 3.18 -5.89 6.12
N ALA A 116 2.34 -6.20 5.13
CA ALA A 116 2.22 -7.55 4.58
C ALA A 116 3.54 -8.02 3.98
N GLU A 117 4.16 -7.19 3.14
CA GLU A 117 5.40 -7.52 2.46
C GLU A 117 6.58 -7.65 3.44
N ALA A 118 6.64 -6.83 4.49
CA ALA A 118 7.63 -6.98 5.55
C ALA A 118 7.46 -8.29 6.31
N ALA A 119 6.21 -8.67 6.62
CA ALA A 119 5.92 -9.96 7.26
C ALA A 119 6.30 -11.14 6.35
N ALA A 120 5.99 -11.07 5.05
CA ALA A 120 6.31 -12.10 4.06
C ALA A 120 7.82 -12.22 3.80
N ALA A 121 8.56 -11.11 3.84
CA ALA A 121 10.01 -11.09 3.64
C ALA A 121 10.79 -11.71 4.82
N GLY A 122 10.15 -11.86 5.99
CA GLY A 122 10.68 -12.59 7.13
C GLY A 122 10.97 -11.72 8.37
N PRO A 123 11.18 -12.36 9.54
CA PRO A 123 11.24 -11.67 10.83
C PRO A 123 12.44 -10.72 10.99
N ASP A 124 13.50 -10.90 10.18
CA ASP A 124 14.69 -10.05 10.20
C ASP A 124 14.54 -8.77 9.35
N ILE A 125 13.39 -8.60 8.68
CA ILE A 125 13.08 -7.39 7.91
C ILE A 125 12.38 -6.38 8.82
N SER A 126 13.13 -5.37 9.20
CA SER A 126 12.67 -4.26 10.03
C SER A 126 12.50 -2.95 9.25
N THR A 127 13.08 -2.85 8.04
CA THR A 127 12.87 -1.73 7.13
C THR A 127 12.54 -2.20 5.72
N LEU A 128 11.44 -1.69 5.15
CA LEU A 128 10.97 -2.06 3.82
C LEU A 128 10.20 -0.89 3.21
N ALA A 129 10.37 -0.64 1.91
CA ALA A 129 9.48 0.26 1.17
C ALA A 129 8.63 -0.55 0.19
N TYR A 130 7.31 -0.38 0.25
CA TYR A 130 6.39 -0.89 -0.76
C TYR A 130 5.98 0.25 -1.67
N VAL A 131 6.15 0.07 -2.98
CA VAL A 131 5.74 1.03 -4.01
C VAL A 131 4.67 0.37 -4.85
N THR A 132 3.49 0.98 -4.96
CA THR A 132 2.47 0.56 -5.92
C THR A 132 2.51 1.46 -7.14
N VAL A 133 2.56 0.87 -8.34
CA VAL A 133 2.48 1.58 -9.63
C VAL A 133 1.22 1.10 -10.35
N GLY A 134 0.14 1.85 -10.19
CA GLY A 134 -1.19 1.52 -10.69
C GLY A 134 -1.89 2.76 -11.24
N THR A 135 -3.13 3.02 -10.82
CA THR A 135 -3.83 4.26 -11.18
C THR A 135 -3.05 5.53 -10.81
N GLY A 136 -2.28 5.45 -9.73
CA GLY A 136 -1.31 6.45 -9.25
C GLY A 136 -0.02 5.76 -8.78
N ILE A 137 0.84 6.50 -8.09
CA ILE A 137 2.02 5.94 -7.41
C ILE A 137 1.95 6.28 -5.92
N GLY A 138 1.84 5.24 -5.10
CA GLY A 138 1.86 5.37 -3.64
C GLY A 138 3.05 4.60 -3.05
N VAL A 139 3.55 5.07 -1.91
CA VAL A 139 4.69 4.46 -1.22
C VAL A 139 4.40 4.30 0.27
N GLY A 140 4.41 3.06 0.74
CA GLY A 140 4.36 2.72 2.16
C GLY A 140 5.77 2.37 2.66
N ILE A 141 6.12 2.82 3.85
CA ILE A 141 7.47 2.64 4.40
C ILE A 141 7.35 2.01 5.78
N ILE A 142 8.03 0.89 5.99
CA ILE A 142 8.25 0.25 7.28
C ILE A 142 9.61 0.69 7.81
N ALA A 143 9.64 1.18 9.05
CA ALA A 143 10.85 1.52 9.80
C ALA A 143 10.76 0.94 11.22
N GLY A 144 11.75 0.15 11.62
CA GLY A 144 11.73 -0.53 12.93
C GLY A 144 10.54 -1.50 13.09
N GLY A 145 10.11 -2.13 11.99
CA GLY A 145 8.99 -3.09 11.97
C GLY A 145 7.60 -2.44 12.07
N LYS A 146 7.50 -1.12 11.91
CA LYS A 146 6.22 -0.38 11.94
C LYS A 146 6.10 0.57 10.76
N PRO A 147 4.87 0.91 10.32
CA PRO A 147 4.67 1.99 9.36
C PRO A 147 5.32 3.29 9.83
N LEU A 148 6.01 3.97 8.92
CA LEU A 148 6.62 5.26 9.17
C LEU A 148 5.52 6.32 9.14
N HIS A 149 5.22 6.89 10.31
CA HIS A 149 4.37 8.07 10.45
C HIS A 149 5.19 9.24 11.00
N GLY A 150 5.13 10.38 10.32
CA GLY A 150 5.70 11.66 10.76
C GLY A 150 4.59 12.62 11.17
N PHE A 151 4.60 13.85 10.66
CA PHE A 151 3.42 14.73 10.75
C PHE A 151 2.20 14.18 9.97
N GLY A 152 2.43 13.20 9.09
CA GLY A 152 1.47 12.43 8.31
C GLY A 152 2.14 11.17 7.78
N HIS A 153 1.53 10.51 6.78
CA HIS A 153 2.16 9.40 6.08
C HIS A 153 3.01 9.89 4.89
N PRO A 154 4.02 9.11 4.44
CA PRO A 154 4.80 9.44 3.25
C PRO A 154 3.95 9.54 1.97
N GLU A 155 4.39 10.42 1.06
CA GLU A 155 3.81 10.63 -0.28
C GLU A 155 4.91 10.66 -1.34
N ALA A 156 5.84 9.70 -1.27
CA ALA A 156 7.06 9.69 -2.10
C ALA A 156 6.77 9.57 -3.62
N GLY A 157 5.58 9.11 -4.01
CA GLY A 157 5.11 9.12 -5.40
C GLY A 157 4.93 10.52 -5.98
N HIS A 158 4.90 11.56 -5.15
CA HIS A 158 4.86 12.96 -5.57
C HIS A 158 6.24 13.65 -5.59
N GLY A 159 7.34 12.91 -5.40
CA GLY A 159 8.68 13.43 -5.62
C GLY A 159 8.95 13.82 -7.09
N PHE A 160 9.92 14.70 -7.32
CA PHE A 160 10.24 15.24 -8.66
C PHE A 160 11.45 14.51 -9.27
N PRO A 161 11.25 13.65 -10.29
CA PRO A 161 12.36 13.04 -11.02
C PRO A 161 13.01 13.99 -12.02
N ARG A 162 14.22 13.64 -12.46
CA ARG A 162 14.76 14.14 -13.73
C ARG A 162 13.99 13.52 -14.90
N ARG A 163 13.49 14.37 -15.79
CA ARG A 163 12.69 13.96 -16.95
C ARG A 163 13.51 13.16 -17.95
N HIS A 164 12.92 12.09 -18.49
CA HIS A 164 13.45 11.39 -19.65
C HIS A 164 13.23 12.24 -20.91
N GLU A 165 14.15 12.21 -21.87
CA GLU A 165 14.06 13.02 -23.09
C GLU A 165 12.82 12.71 -23.94
N ALA A 166 12.41 11.44 -23.98
CA ALA A 166 11.18 11.00 -24.68
C ALA A 166 9.89 11.60 -24.08
N HIS A 167 9.94 12.10 -22.86
CA HIS A 167 8.84 12.83 -22.22
C HIS A 167 9.01 14.35 -22.30
N ARG A 168 9.89 14.90 -23.17
CA ARG A 168 10.10 16.36 -23.29
C ARG A 168 8.78 17.14 -23.43
N ASP A 169 7.86 16.63 -24.24
CA ASP A 169 6.59 17.31 -24.56
C ASP A 169 5.37 16.76 -23.80
N PHE A 170 5.57 15.80 -22.90
CA PHE A 170 4.49 15.23 -22.09
C PHE A 170 4.44 15.90 -20.71
N PRO A 171 3.53 16.86 -20.43
CA PRO A 171 3.60 17.68 -19.21
C PRO A 171 3.41 16.90 -17.90
N GLY A 172 2.96 15.65 -17.97
CA GLY A 172 2.54 14.86 -16.82
C GLY A 172 1.07 15.11 -16.46
N ILE A 173 0.47 14.17 -15.74
CA ILE A 173 -0.98 14.15 -15.48
C ILE A 173 -1.36 14.46 -14.03
N CYS A 174 -0.39 14.63 -13.13
CA CYS A 174 -0.70 14.87 -11.72
C CYS A 174 -1.37 16.25 -11.59
N PRO A 175 -2.60 16.35 -11.05
CA PRO A 175 -3.33 17.62 -11.00
C PRO A 175 -2.69 18.64 -10.05
N PHE A 176 -1.82 18.20 -9.14
CA PHE A 176 -1.13 19.07 -8.19
C PHE A 176 0.26 19.50 -8.68
N HIS A 177 1.00 18.59 -9.31
CA HIS A 177 2.43 18.77 -9.56
C HIS A 177 2.82 18.68 -11.03
N GLY A 178 1.91 18.24 -11.92
CA GLY A 178 2.22 17.92 -13.31
C GLY A 178 3.12 16.69 -13.40
N ASP A 179 4.41 16.87 -13.17
CA ASP A 179 5.49 15.96 -13.56
C ASP A 179 6.28 15.31 -12.41
N CYS A 180 5.62 15.09 -11.27
CA CYS A 180 6.14 14.19 -10.25
C CYS A 180 6.16 12.73 -10.74
N TYR A 181 6.74 11.81 -9.95
CA TYR A 181 6.80 10.37 -10.32
C TYR A 181 5.42 9.84 -10.73
N GLU A 182 4.37 10.08 -9.95
CA GLU A 182 3.00 9.67 -10.30
C GLU A 182 2.53 10.28 -11.64
N GLY A 183 2.80 11.58 -11.82
CA GLY A 183 2.39 12.31 -13.01
C GLY A 183 3.06 11.83 -14.30
N LEU A 184 4.20 11.15 -14.20
CA LEU A 184 4.99 10.67 -15.32
C LEU A 184 4.98 9.16 -15.52
N ALA A 185 4.75 8.38 -14.46
CA ALA A 185 4.94 6.92 -14.46
C ALA A 185 3.77 6.12 -13.85
N SER A 186 2.68 6.76 -13.42
CA SER A 186 1.48 5.99 -13.08
C SER A 186 0.89 5.33 -14.34
N GLY A 187 0.11 4.26 -14.19
CA GLY A 187 -0.61 3.63 -15.29
C GLY A 187 -1.48 4.60 -16.09
N LYS A 188 -2.08 5.61 -15.43
CA LYS A 188 -2.80 6.70 -16.13
C LYS A 188 -1.85 7.62 -16.91
N ALA A 189 -0.65 7.87 -16.41
CA ALA A 189 0.37 8.61 -17.14
C ALA A 189 0.84 7.81 -18.38
N VAL A 190 0.97 6.48 -18.24
CA VAL A 190 1.27 5.59 -19.38
C VAL A 190 0.20 5.70 -20.46
N GLU A 191 -1.08 5.58 -20.07
CA GLU A 191 -2.20 5.70 -21.01
C GLU A 191 -2.22 7.07 -21.70
N ALA A 192 -1.98 8.15 -20.95
CA ALA A 192 -1.98 9.51 -21.48
C ALA A 192 -0.79 9.79 -22.42
N ALA A 193 0.40 9.24 -22.11
CA ALA A 193 1.61 9.46 -22.90
C ALA A 193 1.66 8.58 -24.16
N TRP A 194 1.15 7.35 -24.08
CA TRP A 194 1.35 6.32 -25.11
C TRP A 194 0.06 5.82 -25.77
N GLY A 195 -1.11 6.32 -25.33
CA GLY A 195 -2.41 6.01 -25.92
C GLY A 195 -2.98 4.63 -25.59
N THR A 196 -2.31 3.84 -24.75
CA THR A 196 -2.77 2.51 -24.32
C THR A 196 -2.16 2.10 -22.98
N THR A 197 -2.67 1.02 -22.39
CA THR A 197 -2.15 0.47 -21.13
C THR A 197 -0.82 -0.26 -21.35
N SER A 198 -0.01 -0.35 -20.30
CA SER A 198 1.30 -1.04 -20.37
C SER A 198 1.23 -2.50 -20.82
N SER A 199 0.09 -3.18 -20.62
CA SER A 199 -0.12 -4.56 -21.06
C SER A 199 -0.28 -4.75 -22.57
N HIS A 200 -0.52 -3.67 -23.31
CA HIS A 200 -0.71 -3.70 -24.77
C HIS A 200 0.49 -3.13 -25.54
N LEU A 201 1.53 -2.67 -24.85
CA LEU A 201 2.70 -2.10 -25.49
C LEU A 201 3.62 -3.19 -26.04
N PRO A 202 4.16 -3.04 -27.27
CA PRO A 202 5.12 -3.95 -27.85
C PRO A 202 6.40 -4.09 -27.02
N GLU A 203 7.12 -5.18 -27.22
CA GLU A 203 8.33 -5.46 -26.44
C GLU A 203 9.49 -4.47 -26.70
N ASP A 204 9.56 -3.90 -27.89
CA ASP A 204 10.58 -2.95 -28.32
C ASP A 204 10.17 -1.48 -28.10
N HIS A 205 9.01 -1.25 -27.47
CA HIS A 205 8.46 0.08 -27.27
C HIS A 205 9.34 0.93 -26.32
N PRO A 206 9.59 2.21 -26.61
CA PRO A 206 10.46 3.08 -25.80
C PRO A 206 9.97 3.27 -24.35
N PHE A 207 8.68 3.03 -24.09
CA PHE A 207 8.09 3.03 -22.75
C PHE A 207 8.92 2.28 -21.71
N TRP A 208 9.47 1.11 -22.03
CA TRP A 208 10.17 0.29 -21.03
C TRP A 208 11.42 0.98 -20.47
N GLU A 209 12.14 1.72 -21.32
CA GLU A 209 13.30 2.51 -20.91
C GLU A 209 12.88 3.78 -20.15
N VAL A 210 11.79 4.42 -20.57
CA VAL A 210 11.25 5.64 -19.95
C VAL A 210 10.69 5.35 -18.55
N GLU A 211 9.86 4.32 -18.43
CA GLU A 211 9.23 3.91 -17.19
C GLU A 211 10.27 3.47 -16.16
N SER A 212 11.21 2.61 -16.57
CA SER A 212 12.28 2.15 -15.68
C SER A 212 13.23 3.29 -15.27
N HIS A 213 13.41 4.33 -16.09
CA HIS A 213 14.16 5.53 -15.71
C HIS A 213 13.52 6.29 -14.54
N TYR A 214 12.20 6.44 -14.53
CA TYR A 214 11.49 7.10 -13.43
C TYR A 214 11.45 6.23 -12.17
N LEU A 215 11.08 4.96 -12.32
CA LEU A 215 10.99 4.04 -11.17
C LEU A 215 12.36 3.77 -10.53
N ALA A 216 13.44 3.74 -11.32
CA ALA A 216 14.79 3.63 -10.77
C ALA A 216 15.21 4.85 -9.94
N GLN A 217 14.84 6.07 -10.36
CA GLN A 217 15.08 7.28 -9.59
C GLN A 217 14.30 7.29 -8.27
N LEU A 218 13.05 6.81 -8.28
CA LEU A 218 12.28 6.63 -7.04
C LEU A 218 12.96 5.61 -6.11
N CYS A 219 13.38 4.45 -6.64
CA CYS A 219 14.08 3.44 -5.85
C CYS A 219 15.39 3.97 -5.26
N ALA A 220 16.21 4.66 -6.07
CA ALA A 220 17.46 5.27 -5.61
C ALA A 220 17.18 6.32 -4.51
N SER A 221 16.14 7.14 -4.69
CA SER A 221 15.72 8.12 -3.67
C SER A 221 15.32 7.43 -2.36
N LEU A 222 14.59 6.32 -2.41
CA LEU A 222 14.20 5.56 -1.22
C LEU A 222 15.42 4.96 -0.51
N PHE A 223 16.36 4.36 -1.25
CA PHE A 223 17.61 3.86 -0.67
C PHE A 223 18.42 4.97 0.02
N LEU A 224 18.49 6.16 -0.59
CA LEU A 224 19.27 7.28 -0.06
C LEU A 224 18.59 8.00 1.11
N THR A 225 17.26 7.92 1.24
CA THR A 225 16.51 8.70 2.24
C THR A 225 16.07 7.89 3.44
N VAL A 226 15.61 6.66 3.23
CA VAL A 226 15.08 5.81 4.30
C VAL A 226 15.80 4.47 4.44
N ALA A 227 16.80 4.21 3.58
CA ALA A 227 17.69 3.05 3.63
C ALA A 227 16.95 1.73 3.96
N PRO A 228 15.91 1.35 3.18
CA PRO A 228 15.16 0.14 3.47
C PRO A 228 16.02 -1.09 3.13
N GLN A 229 15.85 -2.20 3.87
CA GLN A 229 16.50 -3.47 3.55
C GLN A 229 16.01 -3.98 2.18
N ARG A 230 14.73 -3.75 1.87
CA ARG A 230 14.07 -4.19 0.64
C ARG A 230 13.12 -3.11 0.10
N ILE A 231 13.01 -3.02 -1.21
CA ILE A 231 11.94 -2.31 -1.92
C ILE A 231 11.10 -3.35 -2.64
N VAL A 232 9.78 -3.32 -2.45
CA VAL A 232 8.84 -4.18 -3.15
C VAL A 232 8.02 -3.32 -4.12
N LEU A 233 8.01 -3.70 -5.40
CA LEU A 233 7.31 -2.97 -6.46
C LEU A 233 6.06 -3.73 -6.90
N GLY A 234 4.90 -3.27 -6.47
CA GLY A 234 3.58 -3.81 -6.82
C GLY A 234 2.79 -2.92 -7.79
N GLY A 235 1.52 -3.27 -7.99
CA GLY A 235 0.60 -2.52 -8.85
C GLY A 235 0.51 -3.04 -10.29
N GLY A 236 -0.46 -2.52 -11.04
CA GLY A 236 -0.80 -3.00 -12.38
C GLY A 236 0.32 -2.86 -13.40
N VAL A 237 1.10 -1.77 -13.33
CA VAL A 237 2.24 -1.54 -14.23
C VAL A 237 3.35 -2.54 -13.95
N MET A 238 3.61 -2.86 -12.67
CA MET A 238 4.65 -3.80 -12.27
C MET A 238 4.32 -5.28 -12.55
N LYS A 239 3.12 -5.58 -13.09
CA LYS A 239 2.86 -6.90 -13.68
C LYS A 239 3.76 -7.18 -14.89
N GLN A 240 4.28 -6.14 -15.53
CA GLN A 240 5.22 -6.25 -16.64
C GLN A 240 6.62 -6.60 -16.11
N GLN A 241 6.89 -7.90 -15.92
CA GLN A 241 8.10 -8.41 -15.25
C GLN A 241 9.42 -7.94 -15.87
N ARG A 242 9.41 -7.61 -17.17
CA ARG A 242 10.53 -7.01 -17.90
C ARG A 242 11.03 -5.68 -17.33
N LEU A 243 10.21 -4.95 -16.57
CA LEU A 243 10.64 -3.71 -15.92
C LEU A 243 11.67 -3.95 -14.81
N PHE A 244 11.58 -5.06 -14.08
CA PHE A 244 12.48 -5.34 -12.95
C PHE A 244 13.97 -5.29 -13.29
N PRO A 245 14.48 -6.04 -14.29
CA PRO A 245 15.91 -5.97 -14.64
C PRO A 245 16.35 -4.56 -15.06
N LEU A 246 15.49 -3.81 -15.76
CA LEU A 246 15.80 -2.43 -16.17
C LEU A 246 15.87 -1.48 -14.96
N ILE A 247 14.89 -1.55 -14.06
CA ILE A 247 14.83 -0.74 -12.84
C ILE A 247 16.03 -1.05 -11.94
N ARG A 248 16.33 -2.32 -11.72
CA ARG A 248 17.46 -2.77 -10.90
C ARG A 248 18.78 -2.23 -11.42
N ARG A 249 19.07 -2.42 -12.72
CA ARG A 249 20.27 -1.90 -13.38
C ARG A 249 20.38 -0.38 -13.23
N LYS A 250 19.35 0.36 -13.65
CA LYS A 250 19.36 1.83 -13.60
C LYS A 250 19.45 2.37 -12.16
N THR A 251 18.85 1.68 -11.19
CA THR A 251 18.97 2.06 -9.78
C THR A 251 20.41 1.90 -9.30
N LEU A 252 21.06 0.79 -9.62
CA LEU A 252 22.46 0.55 -9.28
C LEU A 252 23.38 1.60 -9.92
N ASP A 253 23.15 1.92 -11.19
CA ASP A 253 23.89 2.97 -11.90
C ASP A 253 23.74 4.34 -11.22
N LEU A 254 22.52 4.70 -10.80
CA LEU A 254 22.22 5.95 -10.09
C LEU A 254 22.87 6.00 -8.70
N LEU A 255 22.99 4.86 -8.02
CA LEU A 255 23.65 4.78 -6.72
C LEU A 255 25.18 4.87 -6.85
N ALA A 256 25.75 4.57 -8.02
CA ALA A 256 27.16 4.79 -8.38
C ALA A 256 28.18 4.25 -7.34
N GLY A 257 27.84 3.15 -6.66
CA GLY A 257 28.67 2.55 -5.61
C GLY A 257 28.71 3.32 -4.28
N TYR A 258 27.96 4.42 -4.14
CA TYR A 258 27.90 5.21 -2.90
C TYR A 258 27.26 4.43 -1.75
N VAL A 259 26.24 3.61 -2.05
CA VAL A 259 25.61 2.71 -1.08
C VAL A 259 26.26 1.33 -1.19
N ALA A 260 27.31 1.10 -0.41
CA ALA A 260 28.14 -0.11 -0.49
C ALA A 260 27.42 -1.43 -0.14
N ALA A 261 26.22 -1.36 0.45
CA ALA A 261 25.49 -2.52 0.96
C ALA A 261 24.55 -3.21 -0.07
N LEU A 262 24.55 -2.80 -1.35
CA LEU A 262 23.55 -3.24 -2.34
C LEU A 262 24.16 -3.80 -3.65
N PRO A 263 25.10 -4.77 -3.63
CA PRO A 263 25.68 -5.30 -4.86
C PRO A 263 24.70 -6.14 -5.68
N ASP A 264 23.72 -6.78 -5.04
CA ASP A 264 22.73 -7.65 -5.68
C ASP A 264 21.32 -7.03 -5.63
N MET A 265 20.97 -6.30 -6.68
CA MET A 265 19.67 -5.64 -6.78
C MET A 265 18.49 -6.62 -6.90
N ASP A 266 18.72 -7.89 -7.26
CA ASP A 266 17.64 -8.88 -7.30
C ASP A 266 17.14 -9.21 -5.89
N ALA A 267 18.04 -9.20 -4.90
CA ALA A 267 17.67 -9.35 -3.50
C ALA A 267 16.99 -8.10 -2.94
N HIS A 268 17.29 -6.89 -3.45
CA HIS A 268 16.86 -5.63 -2.83
C HIS A 268 15.64 -4.95 -3.47
N ILE A 269 15.36 -5.21 -4.75
CA ILE A 269 14.13 -4.75 -5.42
C ILE A 269 13.35 -5.97 -5.87
N LEU A 270 12.22 -6.24 -5.22
CA LEU A 270 11.47 -7.47 -5.35
C LEU A 270 10.09 -7.23 -5.97
N PRO A 271 9.52 -8.21 -6.69
CA PRO A 271 8.07 -8.26 -6.90
C PRO A 271 7.35 -8.52 -5.56
N PRO A 272 6.02 -8.35 -5.49
CA PRO A 272 5.25 -8.72 -4.30
C PRO A 272 5.50 -10.18 -3.89
N LEU A 273 5.70 -10.39 -2.60
CA LEU A 273 6.02 -11.69 -1.99
C LEU A 273 4.75 -12.41 -1.51
N CYS A 274 3.71 -11.65 -1.18
CA CYS A 274 2.42 -12.19 -0.76
C CYS A 274 1.74 -12.96 -1.92
N GLN A 275 1.08 -14.07 -1.61
CA GLN A 275 0.29 -14.84 -2.59
C GLN A 275 -1.07 -14.19 -2.88
N GLU A 276 -1.61 -13.47 -1.90
CA GLU A 276 -2.82 -12.66 -2.02
C GLU A 276 -2.45 -11.17 -2.17
N PRO A 277 -3.39 -10.29 -2.57
CA PRO A 277 -3.12 -8.86 -2.63
C PRO A 277 -2.54 -8.34 -1.32
N SER A 278 -1.34 -7.76 -1.37
CA SER A 278 -0.59 -7.33 -0.18
C SER A 278 -1.39 -6.34 0.68
N GLY A 279 -2.18 -5.46 0.04
CA GLY A 279 -3.05 -4.52 0.75
C GLY A 279 -4.12 -5.20 1.60
N LEU A 280 -4.71 -6.30 1.10
CA LEU A 280 -5.70 -7.10 1.84
C LEU A 280 -5.05 -7.85 3.00
N ILE A 281 -3.91 -8.50 2.78
CA ILE A 281 -3.15 -9.19 3.82
C ILE A 281 -2.74 -8.21 4.93
N GLY A 282 -2.26 -7.04 4.54
CA GLY A 282 -1.93 -5.96 5.47
C GLY A 282 -3.12 -5.53 6.31
N ALA A 283 -4.31 -5.46 5.72
CA ALA A 283 -5.51 -5.07 6.43
C ALA A 283 -5.91 -6.15 7.46
N TYR A 284 -5.63 -7.43 7.22
CA TYR A 284 -5.78 -8.41 8.28
C TYR A 284 -4.72 -8.28 9.38
N ILE A 285 -3.48 -7.91 9.05
CA ILE A 285 -2.44 -7.63 10.05
C ILE A 285 -2.88 -6.47 10.95
N LEU A 286 -3.40 -5.39 10.37
CA LEU A 286 -4.00 -4.27 11.11
C LEU A 286 -5.13 -4.75 12.03
N ALA A 287 -6.05 -5.59 11.53
CA ALA A 287 -7.13 -6.14 12.35
C ALA A 287 -6.62 -6.95 13.55
N ALA A 288 -5.56 -7.75 13.35
CA ALA A 288 -4.94 -8.53 14.41
C ALA A 288 -4.22 -7.65 15.45
N ASN A 289 -3.52 -6.61 15.01
CA ASN A 289 -2.88 -5.63 15.88
C ASN A 289 -3.90 -4.89 16.76
N ALA A 290 -5.01 -4.44 16.17
CA ALA A 290 -6.10 -3.78 16.88
C ALA A 290 -6.61 -4.62 18.05
N LEU A 291 -6.77 -5.92 17.81
CA LEU A 291 -7.26 -6.85 18.83
C LEU A 291 -6.21 -7.10 19.93
N ALA A 292 -4.95 -7.31 19.55
CA ALA A 292 -3.86 -7.53 20.49
C ALA A 292 -3.65 -6.33 21.43
N ALA A 293 -3.77 -5.10 20.90
CA ALA A 293 -3.68 -3.88 21.70
C ALA A 293 -4.81 -3.77 22.75
N ASN A 294 -6.04 -4.17 22.39
CA ASN A 294 -7.17 -4.16 23.32
C ASN A 294 -7.05 -5.23 24.41
N GLY A 295 -6.46 -6.39 24.12
CA GLY A 295 -6.18 -7.42 25.12
C GLY A 295 -5.15 -7.01 26.18
N ARG A 296 -4.26 -6.06 25.86
CA ARG A 296 -3.24 -5.52 26.77
C ARG A 296 -3.76 -4.43 27.72
N ALA A 297 -4.99 -3.95 27.54
CA ALA A 297 -5.62 -2.95 28.40
C ALA A 297 -6.29 -3.53 29.67
N SER A 298 -5.98 -4.78 30.05
CA SER A 298 -6.39 -5.36 31.33
C SER A 298 -5.45 -4.90 32.47
N PRO A 299 -5.95 -4.39 33.61
CA PRO A 299 -5.14 -3.67 34.60
C PRO A 299 -4.29 -4.57 35.53
N TYR A 300 -3.82 -5.74 35.07
CA TYR A 300 -2.92 -6.57 35.87
C TYR A 300 -1.74 -7.13 35.07
N SER A 301 -0.56 -6.89 35.65
CA SER A 301 0.71 -7.63 35.59
C SER A 301 1.86 -6.98 34.83
N GLY A 302 2.83 -6.50 35.62
CA GLY A 302 4.18 -6.13 35.20
C GLY A 302 5.01 -7.35 34.79
N GLY A 303 4.75 -7.86 33.59
CA GLY A 303 5.62 -8.77 32.88
C GLY A 303 6.37 -8.05 31.75
N LYS A 304 7.64 -8.38 31.55
CA LYS A 304 8.45 -7.91 30.41
C LYS A 304 7.70 -8.10 29.08
N PRO A 305 7.88 -7.21 28.09
CA PRO A 305 7.24 -7.35 26.79
C PRO A 305 7.72 -8.65 26.13
N GLU A 306 6.87 -9.67 26.11
CA GLU A 306 7.09 -10.83 25.25
C GLU A 306 7.06 -10.37 23.79
N GLN A 307 8.04 -10.86 23.05
CA GLN A 307 8.26 -10.60 21.64
C GLN A 307 6.95 -10.69 20.87
N CYS A 308 6.69 -9.66 20.06
CA CYS A 308 5.60 -9.61 19.11
C CYS A 308 5.70 -10.86 18.22
N ARG A 309 4.86 -11.88 18.48
CA ARG A 309 4.68 -13.00 17.55
C ARG A 309 3.94 -12.43 16.36
N THR A 310 4.70 -12.06 15.32
CA THR A 310 4.17 -11.71 14.02
C THR A 310 3.26 -12.84 13.55
N VAL A 311 1.99 -12.47 13.38
CA VAL A 311 0.96 -13.31 12.78
C VAL A 311 1.41 -13.61 11.35
N ARG A 312 1.76 -14.87 11.04
CA ARG A 312 2.21 -15.25 9.70
C ARG A 312 1.02 -15.21 8.75
N TRP A 313 1.16 -14.41 7.70
CA TRP A 313 0.36 -14.45 6.48
C TRP A 313 1.24 -14.98 5.35
#